data_AF-A0AAX6EJ65-F1
#
_entry.id   AF-A0AAX6EJ65-F1
#
_cell.length_a   1.000
_cell.length_b   1.000
_cell.length_c   1.000
_cell.angle_alpha   90.00
_cell.angle_beta   90.00
_cell.angle_gamma   90.00
#
_symmetry.space_group_name_H-M   'P 1'
#
loop_
_entity.id
_entity.type
_entity.pdbx_description
1 polymer ?
#
loop_
_entity_poly.entity_id
_entity_poly.type
_entity_poly.pdbx_seq_one_letter_code
_entity_poly.pdbx_strand_id
1 'polypeptide(L)'
;MTYLRHCYLPTTFQRQVFYPASAYVSVNKDIWDFYFNDLLPLITSKGDDGNYAATVAADLVCLQALSRRIHYGKHVAEVKFREAPQEYSPLIRVKDRGSLMKLLTFEKVEEMVKRRVEKKARVFGQNVTLEEKGSNCDEHGSYKVDPAVVSRLYAEWVMPLTKLVEAAGTRCSQDTGGNYNTLHDNTSA
;
A
#
# COMPACT_ATOMS: atom_id res chain seq x y z
N MET A 1 -8.08 -9.69 -21.46
CA MET A 1 -7.61 -8.78 -22.54
C MET A 1 -6.91 -7.60 -21.89
N THR A 2 -5.59 -7.48 -22.04
CA THR A 2 -4.83 -6.36 -21.49
C THR A 2 -4.73 -5.28 -22.58
N TYR A 3 -5.47 -4.18 -22.41
CA TYR A 3 -5.51 -3.04 -23.34
C TYR A 3 -4.28 -2.09 -23.22
N LEU A 4 -3.21 -2.53 -22.55
CA LEU A 4 -2.02 -1.71 -22.36
C LEU A 4 -1.19 -1.69 -23.64
N ARG A 5 -1.03 -0.49 -24.23
CA ARG A 5 -0.21 -0.30 -25.42
C ARG A 5 1.27 -0.47 -25.07
N HIS A 6 2.05 -0.94 -26.04
CA HIS A 6 3.49 -1.06 -25.90
C HIS A 6 4.13 0.33 -25.72
N CYS A 7 5.14 0.43 -24.85
CA CYS A 7 5.86 1.67 -24.63
C CYS A 7 6.76 1.97 -25.83
N TYR A 8 6.60 3.14 -26.45
CA TYR A 8 7.43 3.59 -27.58
C TYR A 8 8.74 4.27 -27.14
N LEU A 9 8.89 4.53 -25.83
CA LEU A 9 10.12 5.10 -25.27
C LEU A 9 11.12 3.98 -24.95
N PRO A 10 12.44 4.25 -25.05
CA PRO A 10 13.47 3.29 -24.65
C PRO A 10 13.21 2.85 -23.20
N THR A 11 13.00 1.55 -23.01
CA THR A 11 12.78 1.00 -21.67
C THR A 11 14.10 1.06 -20.91
N THR A 12 14.12 1.80 -19.80
CA THR A 12 15.24 1.74 -18.87
C THR A 12 15.28 0.35 -18.25
N PHE A 13 16.48 -0.24 -18.19
CA PHE A 13 16.67 -1.55 -17.57
C PHE A 13 16.28 -1.45 -16.10
N GLN A 14 15.12 -2.00 -15.74
CA GLN A 14 14.73 -2.09 -14.35
C GLN A 14 15.52 -3.22 -13.71
N ARG A 15 16.37 -2.88 -12.74
CA ARG A 15 17.05 -3.89 -11.92
C ARG A 15 15.97 -4.80 -11.34
N GLN A 16 16.08 -6.10 -11.58
CA GLN A 16 15.15 -7.07 -11.04
C GLN A 16 15.38 -7.21 -9.53
N VAL A 17 14.67 -6.40 -8.75
CA VAL A 17 14.80 -6.38 -7.28
C VAL A 17 13.99 -7.51 -6.63
N PHE A 18 12.91 -7.96 -7.29
CA PHE A 18 12.03 -9.03 -6.80
C PHE A 18 12.03 -10.23 -7.72
N TYR A 19 11.62 -11.35 -7.15
CA TYR A 19 11.43 -12.56 -7.91
C TYR A 19 10.39 -12.39 -9.03
N PRO A 20 10.65 -12.88 -10.27
CA PRO A 20 9.79 -12.59 -11.42
C PRO A 20 8.33 -12.97 -11.23
N ALA A 21 8.04 -14.10 -10.58
CA ALA A 21 6.65 -14.49 -10.30
C ALA A 21 5.93 -13.52 -9.33
N SER A 22 6.65 -12.81 -8.45
CA SER A 22 6.05 -11.82 -7.55
C SER A 22 5.63 -10.53 -8.27
N ALA A 23 6.20 -10.28 -9.46
CA ALA A 23 5.86 -9.12 -10.28
C ALA A 23 4.39 -9.16 -10.74
N TYR A 24 3.82 -10.36 -10.94
CA TYR A 24 2.45 -10.57 -11.41
C TYR A 24 1.38 -10.48 -10.32
N VAL A 25 1.75 -10.45 -9.04
CA VAL A 25 0.78 -10.30 -7.94
C VAL A 25 0.12 -8.93 -8.04
N SER A 26 -1.19 -8.89 -8.24
CA SER A 26 -1.96 -7.65 -8.22
C SER A 26 -3.27 -7.81 -7.46
N VAL A 27 -3.54 -6.88 -6.54
CA VAL A 27 -4.79 -6.77 -5.78
C VAL A 27 -5.60 -5.54 -6.22
N ASN A 28 -5.38 -5.06 -7.45
CA ASN A 28 -6.04 -3.84 -7.94
C ASN A 28 -7.57 -3.96 -7.98
N LYS A 29 -8.11 -5.17 -8.16
CA LYS A 29 -9.55 -5.41 -8.08
C LYS A 29 -10.08 -5.15 -6.66
N ASP A 30 -9.40 -5.69 -5.65
CA ASP A 30 -9.78 -5.48 -4.25
C ASP A 30 -9.65 -4.00 -3.86
N ILE A 31 -8.62 -3.30 -4.38
CA ILE A 31 -8.43 -1.85 -4.18
C ILE A 31 -9.58 -1.05 -4.81
N TRP A 32 -10.00 -1.44 -6.02
CA TRP A 32 -11.12 -0.80 -6.70
C TRP A 32 -12.41 -0.96 -5.91
N ASP A 33 -12.72 -2.19 -5.51
CA ASP A 33 -13.94 -2.51 -4.76
C ASP A 33 -13.96 -1.75 -3.42
N PHE A 34 -12.85 -1.75 -2.69
CA PHE A 34 -12.68 -0.98 -1.46
C PHE A 34 -12.86 0.53 -1.67
N TYR A 35 -12.26 1.08 -2.72
CA TYR A 35 -12.28 2.53 -2.96
C TYR A 35 -13.71 3.05 -3.15
N PHE A 36 -14.49 2.40 -4.01
CA PHE A 36 -15.84 2.86 -4.35
C PHE A 36 -16.89 2.46 -3.33
N ASN A 37 -16.79 1.27 -2.73
CA ASN A 37 -17.84 0.75 -1.85
C ASN A 37 -17.66 1.18 -0.38
N ASP A 38 -16.42 1.33 0.08
CA ASP A 38 -16.12 1.56 1.51
C ASP A 38 -15.52 2.96 1.76
N LEU A 39 -14.51 3.35 0.98
CA LEU A 39 -13.79 4.62 1.23
C LEU A 39 -14.58 5.84 0.76
N LEU A 40 -15.03 5.85 -0.50
CA LEU A 40 -15.66 7.01 -1.11
C LEU A 40 -16.91 7.47 -0.33
N PRO A 41 -17.83 6.59 0.12
CA PRO A 41 -19.00 7.00 0.90
C PRO A 41 -18.68 7.59 2.27
N LEU A 42 -17.49 7.31 2.82
CA LEU A 42 -17.06 7.83 4.13
C LEU A 42 -16.39 9.20 4.05
N ILE A 43 -15.86 9.57 2.88
CA ILE A 43 -15.15 10.85 2.68
C ILE A 43 -15.90 11.84 1.79
N THR A 44 -17.06 11.44 1.25
CA THR A 44 -17.91 12.30 0.40
C THR A 44 -19.31 12.42 0.99
N SER A 45 -19.96 13.56 0.71
CA SER A 45 -21.38 13.74 1.01
C SER A 45 -22.21 13.29 -0.19
N LYS A 46 -23.39 12.71 0.06
CA LYS A 46 -24.33 12.38 -1.02
C LYS A 46 -24.81 13.68 -1.68
N GLY A 47 -24.75 13.74 -3.00
CA GLY A 47 -25.18 14.89 -3.79
C GLY A 47 -24.59 14.83 -5.19
N ASP A 48 -24.95 15.81 -6.01
CA ASP A 48 -24.38 16.01 -7.34
C ASP A 48 -24.05 17.50 -7.50
N ASP A 49 -22.76 17.79 -7.66
CA ASP A 49 -22.24 19.15 -7.83
C ASP A 49 -21.86 19.47 -9.30
N GLY A 50 -22.06 18.51 -10.22
CA GLY A 50 -21.72 18.61 -11.64
C GLY A 50 -20.23 18.53 -11.97
N ASN A 51 -19.33 18.37 -10.99
CA ASN A 51 -17.88 18.40 -11.19
C ASN A 51 -17.29 17.03 -11.56
N TYR A 52 -17.90 16.33 -12.51
CA TYR A 52 -17.53 14.95 -12.84
C TYR A 52 -16.08 14.79 -13.31
N ALA A 53 -15.59 15.70 -14.17
CA ALA A 53 -14.23 15.62 -14.71
C ALA A 53 -13.16 15.80 -13.62
N ALA A 54 -13.39 16.73 -12.69
CA ALA A 54 -12.51 16.95 -11.54
C ALA A 54 -12.56 15.74 -10.58
N THR A 55 -13.75 15.20 -10.34
CA THR A 55 -13.96 14.02 -9.49
C THR A 55 -13.20 12.81 -10.02
N VAL A 56 -13.37 12.45 -11.30
CA VAL A 56 -12.67 11.31 -11.91
C VAL A 56 -11.15 11.50 -11.89
N ALA A 57 -10.66 12.73 -12.10
CA ALA A 57 -9.23 13.01 -12.01
C ALA A 57 -8.69 12.81 -10.57
N ALA A 58 -9.43 13.27 -9.56
CA ALA A 58 -9.09 13.08 -8.15
C ALA A 58 -9.13 11.59 -7.74
N ASP A 59 -10.15 10.87 -8.20
CA ASP A 59 -10.30 9.43 -7.97
C ASP A 59 -9.11 8.65 -8.53
N LEU A 60 -8.69 8.98 -9.76
CA LEU A 60 -7.53 8.35 -10.39
C LEU A 60 -6.25 8.57 -9.58
N VAL A 61 -6.02 9.79 -9.07
CA VAL A 61 -4.87 10.08 -8.21
C VAL A 61 -4.90 9.25 -6.93
N CYS A 62 -6.07 9.13 -6.30
CA CYS A 62 -6.26 8.35 -5.08
C CYS A 62 -6.02 6.85 -5.32
N LEU A 63 -6.66 6.29 -6.36
CA LEU A 63 -6.50 4.89 -6.75
C LEU A 63 -5.04 4.55 -7.09
N GLN A 64 -4.35 5.42 -7.82
CA GLN A 64 -2.92 5.23 -8.12
C GLN A 64 -2.06 5.29 -6.85
N ALA A 65 -2.34 6.20 -5.92
CA ALA A 65 -1.60 6.30 -4.67
C ALA A 65 -1.81 5.06 -3.77
N LEU A 66 -3.05 4.59 -3.65
CA LEU A 66 -3.41 3.38 -2.91
C LEU A 66 -2.75 2.14 -3.54
N SER A 67 -2.89 1.98 -4.86
CA SER A 67 -2.27 0.88 -5.61
C SER A 67 -0.76 0.86 -5.40
N ARG A 68 -0.07 1.99 -5.56
CA ARG A 68 1.39 2.07 -5.31
C ARG A 68 1.73 1.70 -3.88
N ARG A 69 1.03 2.25 -2.88
CA ARG A 69 1.34 2.00 -1.46
C ARG A 69 1.16 0.54 -1.06
N ILE A 70 0.09 -0.09 -1.53
CA ILE A 70 -0.25 -1.48 -1.21
C ILE A 70 0.72 -2.42 -1.94
N HIS A 71 0.98 -2.19 -3.22
CA HIS A 71 1.89 -3.03 -4.00
C HIS A 71 3.37 -2.83 -3.62
N TYR A 72 3.71 -1.73 -2.94
CA TYR A 72 5.01 -1.57 -2.31
C TYR A 72 5.29 -2.65 -1.23
N GLY A 73 4.26 -3.36 -0.77
CA GLY A 73 4.41 -4.58 0.03
C GLY A 73 5.35 -5.62 -0.60
N LYS A 74 5.47 -5.67 -1.94
CA LYS A 74 6.46 -6.54 -2.61
C LYS A 74 7.90 -6.20 -2.20
N HIS A 75 8.20 -4.91 -2.11
CA HIS A 75 9.51 -4.42 -1.65
C HIS A 75 9.73 -4.75 -0.18
N VAL A 76 8.71 -4.55 0.64
CA VAL A 76 8.76 -4.84 2.08
C VAL A 76 9.01 -6.33 2.33
N ALA A 77 8.31 -7.20 1.62
CA ALA A 77 8.48 -8.65 1.72
C ALA A 77 9.90 -9.10 1.35
N GLU A 78 10.48 -8.54 0.28
CA GLU A 78 11.84 -8.86 -0.14
C GLU A 78 12.88 -8.43 0.90
N VAL A 79 12.75 -7.22 1.44
CA VAL A 79 13.66 -6.73 2.49
C VAL A 79 13.57 -7.63 3.72
N LYS A 80 12.36 -7.92 4.20
CA LYS A 80 12.15 -8.83 5.35
C LYS A 80 12.69 -10.24 5.10
N PHE A 81 12.50 -10.77 3.90
CA PHE A 81 13.03 -12.10 3.53
C PHE A 81 14.56 -12.11 3.53
N ARG A 82 15.21 -11.07 3.03
CA ARG A 82 16.68 -10.96 3.04
C ARG A 82 17.26 -10.81 4.44
N GLU A 83 16.55 -10.12 5.33
CA GLU A 83 16.98 -9.95 6.73
C GLU A 83 16.93 -11.27 7.51
N ALA A 84 15.90 -12.11 7.30
CA ALA A 84 15.72 -13.35 8.07
C ALA A 84 15.30 -14.57 7.19
N PRO A 85 16.11 -14.96 6.20
CA PRO A 85 15.71 -15.99 5.22
C PRO A 85 15.44 -17.35 5.88
N GLN A 86 16.09 -17.65 7.00
CA GLN A 86 15.92 -18.90 7.76
C GLN A 86 14.55 -19.01 8.42
N GLU A 87 13.93 -17.89 8.80
CA GLU A 87 12.61 -17.88 9.43
C GLU A 87 11.49 -17.98 8.38
N TYR A 88 11.67 -17.30 7.24
CA TYR A 88 10.67 -17.28 6.17
C TYR A 88 10.73 -18.55 5.30
N SER A 89 11.91 -19.10 5.00
CA SER A 89 12.08 -20.22 4.06
C SER A 89 11.26 -21.47 4.42
N PRO A 90 11.20 -21.94 5.69
CA PRO A 90 10.39 -23.08 6.07
C PRO A 90 8.90 -22.81 5.85
N LEU A 91 8.40 -21.63 6.26
CA LEU A 91 7.00 -21.24 6.15
C LEU A 91 6.53 -21.13 4.69
N ILE A 92 7.43 -20.66 3.81
CA ILE A 92 7.17 -20.58 2.37
C ILE A 92 7.06 -21.98 1.76
N ARG A 93 7.99 -22.90 2.12
CA ARG A 93 8.01 -24.28 1.60
C ARG A 93 6.73 -25.04 1.92
N VAL A 94 6.24 -24.92 3.13
CA VAL A 94 4.98 -25.57 3.56
C VAL A 94 3.72 -24.80 3.14
N LYS A 95 3.87 -23.67 2.44
CA LYS A 95 2.79 -22.78 1.99
C LYS A 95 1.84 -22.34 3.12
N ASP A 96 2.36 -22.23 4.34
CA ASP A 96 1.57 -21.87 5.52
C ASP A 96 1.25 -20.38 5.52
N ARG A 97 0.05 -20.05 5.05
CA ARG A 97 -0.44 -18.67 4.97
C ARG A 97 -0.58 -18.04 6.35
N GLY A 98 -1.02 -18.81 7.33
CA GLY A 98 -1.37 -18.31 8.65
C GLY A 98 -0.13 -17.91 9.43
N SER A 99 0.87 -18.79 9.46
CA SER A 99 2.13 -18.51 10.13
C SER A 99 2.91 -17.39 9.45
N LEU A 100 2.89 -17.33 8.11
CA LEU A 100 3.51 -16.23 7.37
C LEU A 100 2.87 -14.87 7.68
N MET A 101 1.53 -14.82 7.76
CA MET A 101 0.80 -13.60 8.11
C MET A 101 1.10 -13.14 9.55
N LYS A 102 1.23 -14.09 10.48
CA LYS A 102 1.64 -13.80 11.87
C LYS A 102 3.06 -13.24 11.93
N LEU A 103 4.01 -13.86 11.21
CA LEU A 103 5.40 -13.41 11.17
C LEU A 103 5.54 -12.01 10.56
N LEU A 104 4.69 -11.65 9.59
CA LEU A 104 4.68 -10.33 8.97
C LEU A 104 4.01 -9.24 9.83
N THR A 105 3.26 -9.63 10.87
CA THR A 105 2.48 -8.71 11.72
C THR A 105 3.35 -8.21 12.88
N PHE A 106 3.61 -6.89 12.87
CA PHE A 106 4.31 -6.21 13.95
C PHE A 106 3.38 -5.20 14.60
N GLU A 107 2.64 -5.62 15.63
CA GLU A 107 1.57 -4.82 16.25
C GLU A 107 2.04 -3.42 16.67
N LYS A 108 3.23 -3.30 17.28
CA LYS A 108 3.80 -2.00 17.66
C LYS A 108 3.98 -1.06 16.46
N VAL A 109 4.42 -1.58 15.33
CA VAL A 109 4.61 -0.80 14.10
C VAL A 109 3.26 -0.41 13.51
N GLU A 110 2.29 -1.33 13.50
CA GLU A 110 0.93 -1.04 13.02
C GLU A 110 0.26 0.07 13.84
N GLU A 111 0.35 0.01 15.18
CA GLU A 111 -0.17 1.04 16.06
C GLU A 111 0.52 2.40 15.86
N MET A 112 1.84 2.41 15.68
CA MET A 112 2.57 3.63 15.33
C MET A 112 2.12 4.21 13.98
N VAL A 113 1.87 3.36 12.99
CA VAL A 113 1.39 3.78 11.67
C VAL A 113 -0.02 4.39 11.78
N LYS A 114 -0.94 3.78 12.52
CA LYS A 114 -2.29 4.34 12.78
C LYS A 114 -2.22 5.74 13.37
N ARG A 115 -1.47 5.89 14.48
CA ARG A 115 -1.27 7.19 15.15
C ARG A 115 -0.64 8.24 14.22
N ARG A 116 0.33 7.83 13.40
CA ARG A 116 0.98 8.73 12.44
C ARG A 116 0.04 9.18 11.33
N VAL A 117 -0.79 8.26 10.80
CA VAL A 117 -1.79 8.57 9.77
C VAL A 117 -2.81 9.55 10.32
N GLU A 118 -3.35 9.30 11.51
CA GLU A 118 -4.28 10.21 12.18
C GLU A 118 -3.66 11.60 12.39
N LYS A 119 -2.44 11.67 12.92
CA LYS A 119 -1.74 12.95 13.13
C LYS A 119 -1.54 13.72 11.83
N LYS A 120 -1.20 13.03 10.73
CA LYS A 120 -1.07 13.68 9.42
C LYS A 120 -2.41 14.17 8.90
N ALA A 121 -3.46 13.36 8.99
CA ALA A 121 -4.80 13.76 8.57
C ALA A 121 -5.27 14.99 9.36
N ARG A 122 -4.97 15.04 10.67
CA ARG A 122 -5.24 16.20 11.52
C ARG A 122 -4.51 17.46 11.02
N VAL A 123 -3.20 17.36 10.76
CA VAL A 123 -2.38 18.51 10.33
C VAL A 123 -2.77 19.00 8.94
N PHE A 124 -2.99 18.11 7.98
CA PHE A 124 -3.31 18.50 6.59
C PHE A 124 -4.80 18.79 6.36
N GLY A 125 -5.68 18.28 7.22
CA GLY A 125 -7.12 18.49 7.15
C GLY A 125 -7.59 19.78 7.82
N GLN A 126 -6.73 20.47 8.56
CA GLN A 126 -7.02 21.73 9.23
C GLN A 126 -7.23 22.88 8.24
N ASN A 127 -8.20 23.74 8.54
CA ASN A 127 -8.32 25.05 7.91
C ASN A 127 -7.32 26.00 8.58
N VAL A 128 -6.28 26.40 7.85
CA VAL A 128 -5.26 27.34 8.34
C VAL A 128 -5.75 28.76 8.08
N THR A 129 -6.15 29.49 9.14
CA THR A 129 -6.52 30.91 9.09
C THR A 129 -5.47 31.76 9.79
N LEU A 130 -5.26 33.00 9.30
CA LEU A 130 -4.24 33.93 9.84
C LEU A 130 -4.60 34.50 11.21
N GLU A 131 -5.87 34.45 11.60
CA GLU A 131 -6.32 34.91 12.91
C GLU A 131 -6.24 33.74 13.91
N GLU A 132 -5.33 33.84 14.88
CA GLU A 132 -5.33 32.99 16.06
C GLU A 132 -6.65 33.23 16.80
N LYS A 133 -7.63 32.34 16.60
CA LYS A 133 -8.87 32.40 17.37
C LYS A 133 -8.54 32.22 18.85
N GLY A 134 -8.65 33.32 19.59
CA GLY A 134 -8.57 33.34 21.03
C GLY A 134 -9.58 32.37 21.64
N SER A 135 -9.08 31.63 22.63
CA SER A 135 -9.78 30.97 23.72
C SER A 135 -11.31 31.13 23.73
N ASN A 136 -12.02 30.09 23.27
CA ASN A 136 -13.46 29.78 23.39
C ASN A 136 -14.23 29.68 22.06
N CYS A 137 -14.04 28.57 21.34
CA CYS A 137 -15.06 27.95 20.51
C CYS A 137 -14.61 26.51 20.18
N ASP A 138 -15.36 25.52 20.66
CA ASP A 138 -15.38 24.09 20.33
C ASP A 138 -14.08 23.46 19.76
N GLU A 139 -13.50 22.51 20.52
CA GLU A 139 -12.38 21.62 20.15
C GLU A 139 -12.58 20.78 18.87
N HIS A 140 -13.68 21.00 18.13
CA HIS A 140 -13.88 20.47 16.79
C HIS A 140 -13.38 21.47 15.75
N GLY A 141 -12.06 21.55 15.58
CA GLY A 141 -11.48 22.15 14.38
C GLY A 141 -12.15 21.52 13.15
N SER A 142 -12.72 22.33 12.26
CA SER A 142 -13.44 21.83 11.08
C SER A 142 -12.45 21.12 10.14
N TYR A 143 -12.23 19.82 10.32
CA TYR A 143 -11.41 19.03 9.43
C TYR A 143 -12.17 18.77 8.14
N LYS A 144 -11.51 18.89 6.99
CA LYS A 144 -12.13 18.54 5.69
C LYS A 144 -12.55 17.08 5.61
N VAL A 145 -11.81 16.21 6.29
CA VAL A 145 -12.11 14.79 6.47
C VAL A 145 -11.76 14.43 7.91
N ASP A 146 -12.61 13.65 8.58
CA ASP A 146 -12.36 13.20 9.95
C ASP A 146 -11.04 12.39 10.03
N PRO A 147 -10.03 12.85 10.81
CA PRO A 147 -8.78 12.14 10.98
C PRO A 147 -8.94 10.70 11.50
N ALA A 148 -9.96 10.45 12.33
CA ALA A 148 -10.23 9.12 12.87
C ALA A 148 -10.71 8.15 11.77
N VAL A 149 -11.55 8.63 10.84
CA VAL A 149 -12.00 7.85 9.68
C VAL A 149 -10.83 7.47 8.80
N VAL A 150 -9.90 8.40 8.53
CA VAL A 150 -8.69 8.11 7.73
C VAL A 150 -7.82 7.06 8.41
N SER A 151 -7.61 7.16 9.72
CA SER A 151 -6.82 6.20 10.51
C SER A 151 -7.45 4.80 10.48
N ARG A 152 -8.78 4.73 10.68
CA ARG A 152 -9.54 3.47 10.65
C ARG A 152 -9.46 2.81 9.27
N LEU A 153 -9.69 3.56 8.19
CA LEU A 153 -9.60 3.05 6.82
C LEU A 153 -8.21 2.49 6.51
N TYR A 154 -7.16 3.15 7.00
CA TYR A 154 -5.80 2.67 6.84
C TYR A 154 -5.56 1.34 7.57
N ALA A 155 -6.13 1.20 8.76
CA ALA A 155 -6.02 0.02 9.60
C ALA A 155 -6.80 -1.18 9.06
N GLU A 156 -8.01 -0.96 8.59
CA GLU A 156 -8.93 -2.04 8.17
C GLU A 156 -8.64 -2.54 6.76
N TRP A 157 -8.13 -1.68 5.87
CA TRP A 157 -8.04 -2.00 4.45
C TRP A 157 -6.61 -1.90 3.90
N VAL A 158 -5.96 -0.75 4.07
CA VAL A 158 -4.64 -0.51 3.46
C VAL A 158 -3.57 -1.43 4.04
N MET A 159 -3.50 -1.57 5.37
CA MET A 159 -2.52 -2.46 6.00
C MET A 159 -2.79 -3.94 5.69
N PRO A 160 -4.02 -4.48 5.80
CA PRO A 160 -4.28 -5.88 5.46
C PRO A 160 -4.02 -6.22 3.99
N LEU A 161 -4.41 -5.35 3.05
CA LEU A 161 -4.10 -5.55 1.63
C LEU A 161 -2.59 -5.52 1.37
N THR A 162 -1.85 -4.64 2.05
CA THR A 162 -0.37 -4.61 1.95
C THR A 162 0.22 -5.93 2.45
N LYS A 163 -0.25 -6.44 3.59
CA LYS A 163 0.21 -7.74 4.14
C LYS A 163 -0.14 -8.92 3.24
N LEU A 164 -1.29 -8.88 2.57
CA LEU A 164 -1.68 -9.89 1.57
C LEU A 164 -0.69 -9.88 0.38
N VAL A 165 -0.31 -8.70 -0.10
CA VAL A 165 0.71 -8.57 -1.15
C VAL A 165 2.08 -9.04 -0.66
N GLU A 166 2.48 -8.69 0.57
CA GLU A 166 3.72 -9.18 1.17
C GLU A 166 3.76 -10.71 1.16
N ALA A 167 2.74 -11.36 1.74
CA ALA A 167 2.64 -12.81 1.80
C ALA A 167 2.60 -13.49 0.42
N ALA A 168 1.93 -12.88 -0.56
CA ALA A 168 1.88 -13.38 -1.94
C ALA A 168 3.24 -13.24 -2.65
N GLY A 169 3.92 -12.10 -2.47
CA GLY A 169 5.25 -11.87 -3.00
C GLY A 169 6.27 -12.89 -2.48
N THR A 170 6.26 -13.14 -1.18
CA THR A 170 7.15 -14.12 -0.54
C THR A 170 6.94 -15.55 -1.05
N ARG A 171 5.71 -15.95 -1.42
CA ARG A 171 5.44 -17.28 -2.00
C ARG A 171 5.99 -17.44 -3.41
N CYS A 172 5.81 -16.42 -4.23
CA CYS A 172 6.25 -16.46 -5.61
C CYS A 172 7.75 -16.74 -5.72
N SER A 173 8.56 -16.37 -4.72
CA SER A 173 10.02 -16.59 -4.69
C SER A 173 10.50 -18.05 -4.72
N GLN A 174 9.63 -19.06 -4.59
CA GLN A 174 10.04 -20.48 -4.62
C GLN A 174 9.43 -21.35 -5.73
N ASP A 175 8.40 -20.88 -6.45
CA ASP A 175 7.74 -21.72 -7.47
C ASP A 175 8.64 -22.01 -8.70
N THR A 176 9.82 -21.36 -8.83
CA THR A 176 10.91 -21.80 -9.73
C THR A 176 12.23 -21.94 -8.95
N GLY A 177 12.56 -23.17 -8.55
CA GLY A 177 13.82 -23.48 -7.89
C GLY A 177 15.02 -23.19 -8.81
N GLY A 178 15.64 -22.03 -8.65
CA GLY A 178 16.87 -21.63 -9.33
C GLY A 178 17.80 -20.92 -8.34
N ASN A 179 18.98 -21.49 -8.17
CA ASN A 179 20.07 -21.05 -7.28
C ASN A 179 20.31 -19.52 -7.35
N TYR A 180 20.13 -18.82 -6.23
CA TYR A 180 20.50 -17.41 -6.08
C TYR A 180 22.02 -17.18 -5.85
N ASN A 181 22.83 -18.24 -5.80
CA ASN A 181 24.25 -18.17 -5.47
C ASN A 181 25.21 -17.98 -6.67
N THR A 182 24.71 -17.78 -7.90
CA THR A 182 25.58 -17.75 -9.09
C THR A 182 25.65 -16.42 -9.85
N LEU A 183 25.06 -15.33 -9.33
CA LEU A 183 25.04 -14.03 -10.04
C LEU A 183 25.95 -12.96 -9.43
N HIS A 184 26.74 -13.27 -8.39
CA HIS A 184 27.67 -12.32 -7.78
C HIS A 184 29.16 -12.51 -8.17
N ASP A 185 29.52 -13.62 -8.81
CA ASP A 185 30.87 -13.82 -9.36
C ASP A 185 30.76 -13.93 -10.88
N ASN A 186 30.95 -12.82 -11.58
CA ASN A 186 31.55 -12.73 -12.92
C ASN A 186 31.46 -11.27 -13.41
N THR A 187 32.30 -10.41 -12.84
CA THR A 187 32.74 -9.18 -13.49
C THR A 187 34.21 -8.98 -13.15
N SER A 188 35.06 -9.75 -13.83
CA SER A 188 36.51 -9.53 -13.97
C SER A 188 37.00 -10.36 -15.15
N ALA A 189 36.87 -9.79 -16.35
CA ALA A 189 37.72 -9.99 -17.53
C ALA A 189 37.21 -9.08 -18.65
#